data_AF-M1BDL3-F1
#
_entry.id   AF-M1BDL3-F1
#
_cell.length_a   1.000
_cell.length_b   1.000
_cell.length_c   1.000
_cell.angle_alpha   90.00
_cell.angle_beta   90.00
_cell.angle_gamma   90.00
#
_symmetry.space_group_name_H-M   'P 1'
#
loop_
_entity.id
_entity.type
_entity.pdbx_description
1 polymer ?
#
loop_
_entity_poly.entity_id
_entity_poly.type
_entity_poly.pdbx_seq_one_letter_code
_entity_poly.pdbx_strand_id
1 'polypeptide(L)'
;MAMISTKKLIKMVRKWQKFAAMQRKRISFPRNGSTSSSPIVEKGHFVVYTVDQFRFVIPLAYLENEVIEQLLNMSEEEFGLPSGGPITLPCDSAFMDYIISLIKKA
;
A
#
# COMPACT_ATOMS: atom_id res chain seq x y z
N MET A 1 21.46 -5.01 31.83
CA MET A 1 20.86 -4.38 30.63
C MET A 1 21.85 -3.39 30.04
N ALA A 2 22.49 -3.73 28.91
CA ALA A 2 23.43 -2.82 28.26
C ALA A 2 22.66 -1.78 27.44
N MET A 3 22.70 -0.51 27.86
CA MET A 3 22.10 0.58 27.10
C MET A 3 22.94 0.88 25.85
N ILE A 4 22.26 1.10 24.74
CA ILE A 4 22.88 1.45 23.46
C ILE A 4 23.71 2.73 23.64
N SER A 5 24.99 2.66 23.28
CA SER A 5 25.90 3.82 23.31
C SER A 5 25.41 4.93 22.40
N THR A 6 25.52 6.18 22.86
CA THR A 6 25.17 7.40 22.11
C THR A 6 25.84 7.47 20.74
N LYS A 7 27.08 6.97 20.60
CA LYS A 7 27.80 6.89 19.32
C LYS A 7 27.11 5.97 18.31
N LYS A 8 26.55 4.85 18.79
CA LYS A 8 25.78 3.90 17.98
C LYS A 8 24.45 4.51 17.55
N LEU A 9 23.79 5.25 18.44
CA LEU A 9 22.55 5.97 18.15
C LEU A 9 22.76 7.04 17.06
N ILE A 10 23.79 7.88 17.19
CA ILE A 10 24.13 8.90 16.17
C ILE A 10 24.43 8.26 14.82
N LYS A 11 25.12 7.12 14.80
CA LYS A 11 25.43 6.38 13.57
C LYS A 11 24.16 5.82 12.92
N MET A 12 23.22 5.33 13.72
CA MET A 12 21.91 4.89 13.23
C MET A 12 21.12 6.07 12.65
N VAL A 13 20.97 7.17 13.38
CA VAL A 13 20.25 8.37 12.91
C VAL A 13 20.79 8.87 11.57
N ARG A 14 22.12 8.93 11.39
CA ARG A 14 22.75 9.30 10.11
C ARG A 14 22.43 8.33 8.97
N LYS A 15 22.31 7.03 9.26
CA LYS A 15 21.94 6.00 8.27
C LYS A 15 20.47 6.14 7.86
N TRP A 16 19.60 6.46 8.81
CA TRP A 16 18.17 6.72 8.58
C TRP A 16 17.95 8.00 7.78
N GLN A 17 18.69 9.07 8.08
CA GLN A 17 18.67 10.31 7.28
C GLN A 17 19.06 10.05 5.82
N LYS A 18 20.10 9.24 5.58
CA LYS A 18 20.50 8.84 4.22
C LYS A 18 19.41 8.01 3.53
N PHE A 19 18.79 7.07 4.23
CA PHE A 19 17.70 6.25 3.67
C PHE A 19 16.47 7.10 3.33
N ALA A 20 16.05 8.00 4.23
CA ALA A 20 14.96 8.93 3.99
C ALA A 20 15.25 9.91 2.83
N ALA A 21 16.50 10.36 2.68
CA ALA A 21 16.90 11.17 1.55
C ALA A 21 16.92 10.38 0.22
N MET A 22 17.26 9.08 0.25
CA MET A 22 17.20 8.22 -0.94
C MET A 22 15.75 7.89 -1.36
N GLN A 23 14.84 7.77 -0.40
CA GLN A 23 13.39 7.62 -0.65
C GLN A 23 12.74 8.90 -1.23
N ARG A 24 13.45 10.04 -1.25
CA ARG A 24 13.01 11.25 -1.99
C ARG A 24 13.27 11.17 -3.49
N LYS A 25 13.86 10.09 -4.01
CA LYS A 25 13.60 9.71 -5.40
C LYS A 25 12.15 9.26 -5.45
N ARG A 26 11.29 10.26 -5.60
CA ARG A 26 9.88 10.17 -6.00
C ARG A 26 9.74 8.92 -6.86
N ILE A 27 8.78 8.08 -6.52
CA ILE A 27 8.27 7.04 -7.41
C ILE A 27 7.59 7.78 -8.58
N SER A 28 8.38 8.47 -9.41
CA SER A 28 7.93 8.98 -10.67
C SER A 28 7.96 7.78 -11.59
N PHE A 29 6.83 7.08 -11.63
CA PHE A 29 6.45 6.37 -12.84
C PHE A 29 6.71 7.32 -14.02
N PRO A 30 7.46 6.92 -15.05
CA PRO A 30 7.62 7.76 -16.22
C PRO A 30 6.22 8.01 -16.79
N ARG A 31 5.75 9.25 -16.66
CA ARG A 31 4.50 9.72 -17.26
C ARG A 31 4.75 9.83 -18.75
N ASN A 32 4.58 8.72 -19.47
CA ASN A 32 4.58 8.73 -20.92
C ASN A 32 3.32 9.50 -21.35
N GLY A 33 3.53 10.60 -22.06
CA GLY A 33 2.45 11.45 -22.54
C GLY A 33 1.58 10.70 -23.54
N SER A 34 0.37 10.37 -23.11
CA SER A 34 -0.73 10.00 -23.98
C SER A 34 -2.00 10.55 -23.35
N THR A 35 -2.62 11.50 -24.03
CA THR A 35 -3.95 12.03 -23.72
C THR A 35 -4.98 10.94 -23.97
N SER A 36 -5.20 10.08 -22.99
CA SER A 36 -6.45 9.35 -22.84
C SER A 36 -7.06 9.80 -21.53
N SER A 37 -8.29 10.28 -21.58
CA SER A 37 -9.12 10.67 -20.43
C SER A 37 -9.27 9.50 -19.46
N SER A 38 -8.28 9.29 -18.59
CA SER A 38 -8.48 8.55 -17.35
C SER A 38 -9.22 9.47 -16.40
N PRO A 39 -10.27 8.99 -15.71
CA PRO A 39 -10.93 9.80 -14.70
C PRO A 39 -9.83 10.21 -13.71
N ILE A 40 -9.71 11.51 -13.51
CA ILE A 40 -8.82 12.10 -12.53
C ILE A 40 -9.25 11.47 -11.20
N VAL A 41 -8.52 10.45 -10.76
CA VAL A 41 -8.76 9.82 -9.47
C VAL A 41 -8.52 10.93 -8.45
N GLU A 42 -9.60 11.44 -7.88
CA GLU A 42 -9.54 12.38 -6.78
C GLU A 42 -8.62 11.78 -5.72
N LYS A 43 -7.68 12.58 -5.22
CA LYS A 43 -6.65 12.15 -4.27
C LYS A 43 -7.35 11.36 -3.15
N GLY A 44 -6.97 10.08 -3.00
CA GLY A 44 -7.53 9.24 -1.96
C GLY A 44 -8.02 7.87 -2.43
N HIS A 45 -7.30 7.20 -3.32
CA HIS A 45 -7.58 5.80 -3.68
C HIS A 45 -6.29 4.97 -3.65
N PHE A 46 -6.41 3.68 -3.36
CA PHE A 46 -5.35 2.68 -3.46
C PHE A 46 -5.77 1.54 -4.37
N VAL A 47 -4.80 0.73 -4.80
CA VAL A 47 -5.01 -0.37 -5.74
C VAL A 47 -4.62 -1.67 -5.07
N VAL A 48 -5.50 -2.66 -5.16
CA VAL A 48 -5.25 -4.03 -4.72
C VAL A 48 -5.54 -5.01 -5.85
N TYR A 49 -4.87 -6.15 -5.79
CA TYR A 49 -5.07 -7.29 -6.68
C TYR A 49 -5.59 -8.47 -5.88
N THR A 50 -6.42 -9.30 -6.48
CA THR A 50 -6.83 -10.59 -5.91
C THR A 50 -5.91 -11.71 -6.38
N VAL A 51 -6.03 -12.90 -5.78
CA VAL A 51 -5.28 -14.09 -6.24
C VAL A 51 -5.60 -14.44 -7.70
N ASP A 52 -6.80 -14.11 -8.16
CA ASP A 52 -7.25 -14.24 -9.56
C ASP A 52 -6.68 -13.17 -10.49
N GLN A 53 -5.78 -12.31 -9.99
CA GLN A 53 -5.16 -11.20 -10.71
C GLN A 53 -6.15 -10.11 -11.17
N PHE A 54 -7.33 -10.01 -10.55
CA PHE A 54 -8.26 -8.92 -10.79
C PHE A 54 -7.86 -7.67 -10.01
N ARG A 55 -7.95 -6.52 -10.68
CA ARG A 55 -7.55 -5.22 -10.13
C ARG A 55 -8.75 -4.45 -9.57
N PHE A 56 -8.64 -4.04 -8.32
CA PHE A 56 -9.63 -3.20 -7.64
C PHE A 56 -9.02 -1.84 -7.27
N VAL A 57 -9.77 -0.77 -7.53
CA VAL A 57 -9.42 0.60 -7.12
C VAL A 57 -10.37 1.00 -6.00
N ILE A 58 -9.83 1.20 -4.81
CA ILE A 58 -10.59 1.37 -3.58
C ILE A 58 -10.28 2.75 -2.97
N PRO A 59 -11.27 3.52 -2.52
CA PRO A 59 -11.02 4.77 -1.79
C PRO A 59 -10.23 4.53 -0.50
N LEU A 60 -9.33 5.43 -0.12
CA LEU A 60 -8.57 5.36 1.14
C LEU A 60 -9.49 5.38 2.37
N ALA A 61 -10.70 5.94 2.27
CA ALA A 61 -11.70 5.88 3.33
C ALA A 61 -12.04 4.45 3.76
N TYR A 62 -11.81 3.45 2.90
CA TYR A 62 -12.11 2.05 3.21
C TYR A 62 -11.07 1.43 4.15
N LEU A 63 -9.92 2.09 4.35
CA LEU A 63 -8.91 1.66 5.32
C LEU A 63 -9.38 1.80 6.77
N GLU A 64 -10.43 2.58 7.03
CA GLU A 64 -11.06 2.68 8.35
C GLU A 64 -11.97 1.48 8.66
N ASN A 65 -12.22 0.61 7.69
CA ASN A 65 -13.03 -0.60 7.88
C ASN A 65 -12.17 -1.78 8.35
N GLU A 66 -12.55 -2.38 9.48
CA GLU A 66 -11.83 -3.52 10.09
C GLU A 66 -11.64 -4.71 9.13
N VAL A 67 -12.60 -4.96 8.22
CA VAL A 67 -12.48 -6.05 7.24
C VAL A 67 -11.35 -5.80 6.25
N ILE A 68 -11.21 -4.55 5.80
CA ILE A 68 -10.13 -4.16 4.88
C ILE A 68 -8.79 -4.20 5.60
N GLU A 69 -8.74 -3.74 6.85
CA GLU A 69 -7.52 -3.82 7.67
C GLU A 69 -7.07 -5.27 7.87
N GLN A 70 -7.99 -6.17 8.23
CA GLN A 70 -7.67 -7.59 8.40
C GLN A 70 -7.22 -8.25 7.09
N LEU A 71 -7.85 -7.92 5.96
CA LEU A 71 -7.40 -8.40 4.65
C LEU A 71 -5.98 -7.95 4.31
N LEU A 72 -5.61 -6.72 4.66
CA LEU A 72 -4.25 -6.22 4.46
C LEU A 72 -3.24 -6.89 5.41
N ASN A 73 -3.63 -7.18 6.65
CA ASN A 73 -2.77 -7.93 7.58
C ASN A 73 -2.53 -9.36 7.07
N MET A 74 -3.58 -10.05 6.61
CA MET A 74 -3.43 -11.38 6.00
C MET A 74 -2.54 -11.33 4.75
N SER A 75 -2.69 -10.28 3.93
CA SER A 75 -1.83 -10.03 2.77
C SER A 75 -0.36 -9.86 3.18
N GLU A 76 -0.08 -9.10 4.23
CA GLU A 76 1.28 -8.95 4.76
C GLU A 76 1.85 -10.27 5.32
N GLU A 77 1.04 -11.06 6.01
CA GLU A 77 1.46 -12.37 6.55
C GLU A 77 1.81 -13.37 5.44
N GLU A 78 1.03 -13.41 4.36
CA GLU A 78 1.22 -14.37 3.27
C GLU A 78 2.27 -13.91 2.24
N PHE A 79 2.21 -12.64 1.83
CA PHE A 79 3.04 -12.11 0.73
C PHE A 79 4.15 -11.18 1.20
N GLY A 80 4.14 -10.76 2.47
CA GLY A 80 5.05 -9.75 3.01
C GLY A 80 4.69 -8.33 2.58
N LEU A 81 5.48 -7.37 3.06
CA LEU A 81 5.33 -5.97 2.65
C LEU A 81 5.70 -5.78 1.17
N PRO A 82 4.90 -5.05 0.38
CA PRO A 82 5.18 -4.83 -1.03
C PRO A 82 6.44 -3.97 -1.20
N SER A 83 7.51 -4.57 -1.73
CA SER A 83 8.81 -3.91 -1.99
C SER A 83 8.86 -3.20 -3.35
N GLY A 84 7.74 -2.59 -3.76
CA GLY A 84 7.56 -1.94 -5.06
C GLY A 84 6.64 -2.66 -6.05
N GLY A 85 6.07 -3.80 -5.62
CA GLY A 85 5.01 -4.52 -6.33
C GLY A 85 3.59 -4.10 -5.91
N PRO A 86 2.54 -4.64 -6.56
CA PRO A 86 1.16 -4.44 -6.14
C PRO A 86 0.89 -5.07 -4.77
N ILE A 87 -0.14 -4.58 -4.08
CA ILE A 87 -0.71 -5.26 -2.92
C ILE A 87 -1.62 -6.37 -3.44
N THR A 88 -1.35 -7.62 -3.07
CA THR A 88 -2.17 -8.78 -3.45
C THR A 88 -2.88 -9.32 -2.23
N LEU A 89 -4.21 -9.32 -2.27
CA LEU A 89 -5.05 -9.84 -1.19
C LEU A 89 -5.25 -11.35 -1.35
N PRO A 90 -5.27 -12.11 -0.24
CA PRO A 90 -5.48 -13.55 -0.23
C PRO A 90 -6.97 -13.90 -0.35
N CYS A 91 -7.65 -13.34 -1.35
CA CYS A 91 -9.06 -13.58 -1.63
C CYS A 91 -9.32 -13.50 -3.14
N ASP A 92 -10.44 -14.09 -3.56
CA ASP A 92 -10.88 -14.09 -4.95
C ASP A 92 -11.63 -12.77 -5.29
N SER A 93 -11.85 -12.58 -6.59
CA SER A 93 -12.57 -11.39 -7.09
C SER A 93 -14.00 -11.28 -6.56
N ALA A 94 -14.71 -12.40 -6.45
CA ALA A 94 -16.10 -12.44 -5.98
C ALA A 94 -16.24 -12.01 -4.52
N PHE A 95 -15.31 -12.44 -3.65
CA PHE A 95 -15.27 -12.03 -2.26
C PHE A 95 -14.96 -10.53 -2.11
N MET A 96 -14.05 -9.99 -2.92
CA MET A 96 -13.76 -8.56 -2.92
C MET A 96 -14.97 -7.72 -3.34
N ASP A 97 -15.70 -8.13 -4.38
CA ASP A 97 -16.94 -7.47 -4.80
C ASP A 97 -17.99 -7.46 -3.68
N TYR A 98 -18.12 -8.60 -2.98
CA TYR A 98 -19.01 -8.70 -1.83
C TYR A 98 -18.62 -7.71 -0.72
N ILE A 99 -17.35 -7.66 -0.33
CA ILE A 99 -16.86 -6.73 0.70
C ILE A 99 -17.10 -5.27 0.29
N ILE A 100 -16.75 -4.91 -0.94
CA ILE A 100 -16.97 -3.55 -1.44
C ILE A 100 -18.47 -3.21 -1.40
N SER A 101 -19.34 -4.17 -1.74
CA SER A 101 -20.79 -3.96 -1.68
C SER A 101 -21.33 -3.76 -0.26
N LEU A 102 -20.71 -4.40 0.74
CA LEU A 102 -21.06 -4.23 2.15
C LEU A 102 -20.63 -2.87 2.66
N ILE A 103 -19.39 -2.47 2.37
CA ILE A 103 -18.83 -1.19 2.84
C ILE A 103 -19.56 -0.01 2.20
N LYS A 104 -19.96 -0.10 0.92
CA LYS A 104 -20.74 0.95 0.25
C LYS A 104 -22.12 1.19 0.86
N LYS A 105 -22.67 0.22 1.59
CA LYS A 105 -24.01 0.29 2.19
C LYS A 105 -23.98 0.74 3.64
N ALA A 106 -22.81 0.80 4.26
CA ALA A 106 -22.58 1.27 5.62
C ALA A 106 -22.36 2.80 5.64
#